data_AF-A0A6G3SAI2-F1
#
_entry.id   AF-A0A6G3SAI2-F1
#
_cell.length_a   1.000
_cell.length_b   1.000
_cell.length_c   1.000
_cell.angle_alpha   90.00
_cell.angle_beta   90.00
_cell.angle_gamma   90.00
#
_symmetry.space_group_name_H-M   'P 1'
#
loop_
_entity.id
_entity.type
_entity.pdbx_description
1 polymer ?
#
loop_
_entity_poly.entity_id
_entity_poly.type
_entity_poly.pdbx_seq_one_letter_code
_entity_poly.pdbx_strand_id
1 'polypeptide(L)'
;VALAGTDPQYAGAASGVLSTASQIGGAVGVAGVGVVFYHVLGDAGHVSAYADAFTASLDLLGPLALAVAVLVQFFPKPESAS
;
A
#
# COMPACT_ATOMS: atom_id res chain seq x y z
N VAL A 1 -8.14 -15.36 1.69
CA VAL A 1 -7.12 -15.96 2.59
C VAL A 1 -7.14 -15.33 4.00
N ALA A 2 -7.31 -14.00 4.17
CA ALA A 2 -7.34 -13.37 5.51
C ALA A 2 -8.54 -13.75 6.42
N LEU A 3 -9.68 -14.20 5.87
CA LEU A 3 -10.91 -14.53 6.62
C LEU A 3 -11.11 -16.03 6.85
N ALA A 4 -10.16 -16.88 6.46
CA ALA A 4 -10.35 -18.34 6.41
C ALA A 4 -10.41 -19.02 7.79
N GLY A 5 -10.09 -18.31 8.88
CA GLY A 5 -10.10 -18.84 10.25
C GLY A 5 -11.07 -18.14 11.22
N THR A 6 -11.91 -17.21 10.74
CA THR A 6 -12.85 -16.46 11.59
C THR A 6 -14.21 -17.18 11.65
N ASP A 7 -14.66 -17.46 12.87
CA ASP A 7 -15.98 -18.01 13.21
C ASP A 7 -17.09 -17.31 12.39
N PRO A 8 -18.02 -18.03 11.72
CA PRO A 8 -18.98 -17.44 10.76
C PRO A 8 -19.84 -16.29 11.34
N GLN A 9 -20.00 -16.27 12.67
CA GLN A 9 -20.68 -15.22 13.42
C GLN A 9 -19.94 -13.85 13.44
N TYR A 10 -18.63 -13.81 13.18
CA TYR A 10 -17.81 -12.58 13.14
C TYR A 10 -17.25 -12.24 11.75
N ALA A 11 -17.41 -13.13 10.77
CA ALA A 11 -16.87 -12.95 9.41
C ALA A 11 -17.41 -11.69 8.70
N GLY A 12 -18.68 -11.34 8.94
CA GLY A 12 -19.30 -10.12 8.38
C GLY A 12 -18.69 -8.83 8.93
N ALA A 13 -18.51 -8.74 10.25
CA ALA A 13 -17.89 -7.59 10.90
C ALA A 13 -16.39 -7.48 10.56
N ALA A 14 -15.67 -8.62 10.52
CA ALA A 14 -14.27 -8.67 10.14
C ALA A 14 -14.03 -8.22 8.68
N SER A 15 -14.91 -8.61 7.75
CA SER A 15 -14.87 -8.18 6.36
C SER A 15 -15.11 -6.68 6.21
N GLY A 16 -16.07 -6.11 6.96
CA GLY A 16 -16.33 -4.68 6.98
C GLY A 16 -15.10 -3.87 7.42
N VAL A 17 -14.50 -4.25 8.55
CA VAL A 17 -13.28 -3.59 9.07
C VAL A 17 -12.13 -3.71 8.08
N LEU A 18 -11.87 -4.90 7.52
CA LEU A 18 -10.82 -5.12 6.53
C LEU A 18 -11.01 -4.25 5.27
N SER A 19 -12.24 -4.12 4.79
CA SER A 19 -12.58 -3.29 3.64
C SER A 19 -12.31 -1.82 3.92
N THR A 20 -12.76 -1.30 5.07
CA THR A 20 -12.50 0.09 5.45
C THR A 20 -11.01 0.37 5.64
N ALA A 21 -10.28 -0.55 6.29
CA ALA A 21 -8.84 -0.43 6.48
C ALA A 21 -8.09 -0.43 5.14
N SER A 22 -8.49 -1.26 4.18
CA SER A 22 -7.90 -1.29 2.84
C SER A 22 -8.21 -0.01 2.06
N GLN A 23 -9.42 0.51 2.19
CA GLN A 23 -9.85 1.75 1.52
C GLN A 23 -9.09 2.96 2.07
N ILE A 24 -8.93 3.05 3.39
CA ILE A 24 -8.10 4.07 4.06
C ILE A 24 -6.64 3.91 3.63
N GLY A 25 -6.11 2.68 3.63
CA GLY A 25 -4.75 2.40 3.19
C GLY A 25 -4.49 2.86 1.75
N GLY A 26 -5.44 2.60 0.85
CA GLY A 26 -5.39 3.08 -0.53
C GLY A 26 -5.38 4.61 -0.62
N ALA A 27 -6.28 5.27 0.10
CA ALA A 27 -6.36 6.74 0.12
C ALA A 27 -5.08 7.38 0.68
N VAL A 28 -4.57 6.86 1.80
CA VAL A 28 -3.33 7.33 2.42
C VAL A 28 -2.13 7.09 1.51
N GLY A 29 -2.06 5.93 0.84
CA GLY A 29 -1.01 5.63 -0.12
C GLY A 29 -0.98 6.62 -1.28
N VAL A 30 -2.13 6.88 -1.91
CA VAL A 30 -2.24 7.85 -3.01
C VAL A 30 -1.87 9.26 -2.53
N ALA A 31 -2.39 9.69 -1.38
CA ALA A 31 -2.09 11.01 -0.83
C ALA A 31 -0.59 11.18 -0.50
N GLY A 32 0.04 10.17 0.11
CA GLY A 32 1.46 10.20 0.46
C GLY A 32 2.36 10.32 -0.76
N VAL A 33 2.09 9.55 -1.82
CA VAL A 33 2.83 9.65 -3.09
C VAL A 33 2.61 11.02 -3.73
N GLY A 34 1.38 11.53 -3.73
CA GLY A 34 1.05 12.87 -4.25
C GLY A 34 1.81 13.98 -3.53
N VAL A 35 1.93 13.92 -2.20
CA VAL A 35 2.69 14.89 -1.41
C VAL A 35 4.16 14.91 -1.84
N VAL A 36 4.81 13.76 -2.01
CA VAL A 36 6.20 13.69 -2.44
C VAL A 36 6.37 14.19 -3.87
N PHE A 37 5.49 13.79 -4.78
CA PHE A 37 5.51 14.23 -6.17
C PHE A 37 5.40 15.75 -6.28
N TYR A 38 4.38 16.35 -5.66
CA TYR A 38 4.17 17.80 -5.74
C TYR A 38 5.23 18.59 -4.95
N HIS A 39 5.78 18.00 -3.88
CA HIS A 39 6.89 18.61 -3.15
C HIS A 39 8.15 18.76 -4.03
N VAL A 40 8.48 17.73 -4.83
CA VAL A 40 9.65 17.76 -5.73
C VAL A 40 9.36 18.56 -7.00
N LEU A 41 8.14 18.49 -7.53
CA LEU A 41 7.74 19.30 -8.70
C LEU A 41 7.80 20.81 -8.37
N GLY A 42 7.41 21.19 -7.15
CA GLY A 42 7.39 22.59 -6.72
C GLY A 42 6.59 23.49 -7.67
N ASP A 43 7.05 24.73 -7.86
CA ASP A 43 6.49 25.66 -8.85
C ASP A 43 7.09 25.50 -10.26
N ALA A 44 7.91 24.46 -10.48
CA ALA A 44 8.66 24.29 -11.72
C ALA A 44 7.78 23.69 -12.83
N GLY A 45 7.46 24.50 -13.83
CA GLY A 45 6.63 24.10 -14.98
C GLY A 45 7.36 23.44 -16.16
N HIS A 46 8.62 23.01 -16.00
CA HIS A 46 9.41 22.44 -17.10
C HIS A 46 9.52 20.91 -17.04
N VAL A 47 9.67 20.28 -18.20
CA VAL A 47 9.59 18.81 -18.37
C VAL A 47 10.55 18.03 -17.47
N SER A 48 11.76 18.56 -17.20
CA SER A 48 12.72 17.90 -16.31
C SER A 48 12.19 17.74 -14.87
N ALA A 49 11.49 18.75 -14.36
CA ALA A 49 10.95 18.71 -12.99
C ALA A 49 9.89 17.61 -12.80
N TYR A 50 9.12 17.31 -13.86
CA TYR A 50 8.19 16.17 -13.85
C TYR A 50 8.92 14.83 -13.81
N ALA A 51 10.04 14.70 -14.54
CA ALA A 51 10.86 13.49 -14.52
C ALA A 51 11.52 13.28 -13.15
N ASP A 52 12.00 14.36 -12.52
CA ASP A 52 12.60 14.34 -11.19
C ASP A 52 11.55 13.98 -10.12
N ALA A 53 10.37 14.61 -10.15
CA ALA A 53 9.26 14.31 -9.24
C ALA A 53 8.76 12.86 -9.39
N PHE A 54 8.71 12.35 -10.61
CA PHE A 54 8.37 10.96 -10.88
C PHE A 54 9.42 10.00 -10.31
N THR A 55 10.70 10.27 -10.54
CA THR A 55 11.81 9.46 -10.02
C THR A 55 11.80 9.43 -8.49
N ALA A 56 11.62 10.58 -7.85
CA ALA A 56 11.49 10.66 -6.40
C ALA A 56 10.30 9.87 -5.85
N SER A 57 9.18 9.83 -6.58
CA SER A 57 8.02 9.02 -6.23
C SER A 57 8.31 7.53 -6.34
N LEU A 58 9.08 7.11 -7.35
CA LEU A 58 9.55 5.73 -7.49
C LEU A 58 10.53 5.33 -6.39
N ASP A 59 11.42 6.24 -5.99
CA ASP A 59 12.36 6.02 -4.88
C ASP A 59 11.65 5.86 -3.53
N LEU A 60 10.45 6.42 -3.36
CA LEU A 60 9.59 6.13 -2.22
C LEU A 60 8.88 4.77 -2.37
N LEU A 61 8.29 4.51 -3.53
CA LEU A 61 7.47 3.31 -3.80
C LEU A 61 8.30 2.02 -3.81
N GLY A 62 9.52 2.05 -4.35
CA GLY A 62 10.39 0.89 -4.47
C GLY A 62 10.73 0.26 -3.11
N PRO A 63 11.32 1.01 -2.17
CA PRO A 63 11.60 0.54 -0.81
C PRO A 63 10.32 0.15 -0.05
N LEU A 64 9.23 0.90 -0.21
CA LEU A 64 7.94 0.56 0.41
C LEU A 64 7.42 -0.79 -0.08
N ALA A 65 7.44 -1.03 -1.39
CA ALA A 65 7.02 -2.30 -1.98
C ALA A 65 7.93 -3.45 -1.54
N LEU A 66 9.24 -3.23 -1.46
CA LEU A 66 10.19 -4.21 -0.92
C LEU A 66 9.91 -4.51 0.55
N ALA A 67 9.65 -3.49 1.38
CA ALA A 67 9.30 -3.68 2.78
C ALA A 67 8.01 -4.50 2.93
N VAL A 68 6.97 -4.18 2.15
CA VAL A 68 5.73 -4.97 2.13
C VAL A 68 5.98 -6.40 1.67
N ALA A 69 6.78 -6.62 0.61
CA ALA A 69 7.12 -7.95 0.14
C ALA A 69 7.85 -8.76 1.23
N VAL A 70 8.81 -8.15 1.91
CA VAL A 70 9.54 -8.76 3.04
C VAL A 70 8.57 -9.11 4.17
N LEU A 71 7.67 -8.20 4.56
CA LEU A 71 6.66 -8.44 5.59
C LEU A 71 5.74 -9.61 5.22
N VAL A 72 5.30 -9.68 3.96
CA VAL A 72 4.46 -10.79 3.47
C VAL A 72 5.21 -12.13 3.52
N GLN A 73 6.52 -12.14 3.24
CA GLN A 73 7.33 -13.35 3.32
C GLN A 73 7.51 -13.85 4.77
N PHE A 74 7.35 -12.98 5.76
CA PHE A 74 7.33 -13.37 7.18
C PHE A 74 6.00 -13.99 7.61
N PHE A 75 4.93 -13.92 6.79
CA PHE A 75 3.69 -14.62 7.12
C PHE A 75 3.86 -16.14 6.89
N PRO A 76 3.58 -16.99 7.89
CA PRO A 76 3.62 -18.45 7.76
C PRO A 76 2.72 -18.91 6.62
N LYS A 77 3.22 -19.81 5.76
CA LYS A 77 2.41 -20.44 4.71
C LYS A 77 1.23 -21.19 5.38
N PRO A 78 -0.02 -20.99 4.94
CA PRO A 78 -1.12 -21.81 5.41
C PRO A 78 -0.84 -23.27 5.03
N GLU A 79 -0.80 -24.14 6.03
CA GLU A 79 -0.62 -25.58 5.84
C GLU A 79 -1.72 -26.08 4.91
N SER A 80 -1.32 -26.68 3.79
CA SER A 80 -2.24 -27.37 2.89
C SER A 80 -2.86 -28.52 3.67
N ALA A 81 -4.09 -28.34 4.15
CA ALA A 81 -4.88 -29.42 4.71
C ALA A 81 -5.01 -30.53 3.66
N SER A 82 -4.30 -31.64 3.91
CA SER A 82 -4.38 -32.88 3.14
C SER A 82 -5.55 -33.74 3.61
#